data_AF-A0A2E9YFB3-F1
#
_entry.id   AF-A0A2E9YFB3-F1
#
_cell.length_a   1.000
_cell.length_b   1.000
_cell.length_c   1.000
_cell.angle_alpha   90.00
_cell.angle_beta   90.00
_cell.angle_gamma   90.00
#
_symmetry.space_group_name_H-M   'P 1'
#
loop_
_entity.id
_entity.type
_entity.pdbx_description
1 polymer ?
#
loop_
_entity_poly.entity_id
_entity_poly.type
_entity_poly.pdbx_seq_one_letter_code
_entity_poly.pdbx_strand_id
1 'polypeptide(L)'
;MNFRVLLFLFMGAFLWTGCSNVTFEEPMPMRRKNLTDFPNKWQGTWSDGENLTLTINPTSFYDLNSPADSMVIGNDVLLRRFHGYLVVNQIGDNGQYQIVLARRRKDEIKVYQFDATTDAMTVWSEVLSGSFEARSENPLDKETYILKPEDNLAFRQLLMKGGITLSNTLTRKD
;
A
#
# COMPACT_ATOMS: atom_id res chain seq x y z
N MET A 1 5.88 34.27 -33.11
CA MET A 1 6.40 32.89 -33.25
C MET A 1 7.86 32.93 -32.82
N ASN A 2 8.25 32.41 -31.66
CA ASN A 2 8.36 30.97 -31.44
C ASN A 2 7.68 30.53 -30.14
N PHE A 3 6.49 29.98 -30.34
CA PHE A 3 5.60 29.30 -29.40
C PHE A 3 6.17 27.92 -28.96
N ARG A 4 7.48 27.85 -28.66
CA ARG A 4 8.19 26.58 -28.46
C ARG A 4 8.88 26.42 -27.10
N VAL A 5 8.71 27.37 -26.20
CA VAL A 5 9.35 27.33 -24.86
C VAL A 5 8.32 27.23 -23.71
N LEU A 6 7.02 27.21 -24.03
CA LEU A 6 5.94 27.13 -23.02
C LEU A 6 5.39 25.71 -22.77
N LEU A 7 6.03 24.67 -23.29
CA LEU A 7 5.56 23.28 -23.20
C LEU A 7 6.44 22.38 -22.31
N PHE A 8 7.10 22.96 -21.30
CA PHE A 8 7.79 22.20 -20.24
C PHE A 8 7.17 22.42 -18.85
N LEU A 9 6.13 23.24 -18.77
CA LEU A 9 5.18 23.28 -17.66
C LEU A 9 3.99 22.43 -18.08
N PHE A 10 3.87 21.20 -17.56
CA PHE A 10 2.62 20.41 -17.35
C PHE A 10 2.82 18.88 -17.28
N MET A 11 4.05 18.37 -17.36
CA MET A 11 4.28 16.91 -17.33
C MET A 11 5.24 16.53 -16.19
N GLY A 12 4.80 16.74 -14.95
CA GLY A 12 5.51 16.31 -13.75
C GLY A 12 4.61 15.93 -12.58
N ALA A 13 3.29 15.89 -12.77
CA ALA A 13 2.31 15.59 -11.71
C ALA A 13 1.40 14.41 -12.07
N PHE A 14 1.92 13.43 -12.82
CA PHE A 14 1.17 12.23 -13.22
C PHE A 14 2.00 10.97 -13.01
N LEU A 15 2.48 10.76 -11.78
CA LEU A 15 3.03 9.49 -11.35
C LEU A 15 2.52 9.22 -9.94
N TRP A 16 1.35 8.58 -9.83
CA TRP A 16 0.94 7.67 -8.76
C TRP A 16 -0.43 7.10 -9.13
N THR A 17 -0.46 6.15 -10.08
CA THR A 17 -1.67 5.35 -10.38
C THR A 17 -1.96 4.28 -9.31
N GLY A 18 -1.55 4.53 -8.05
CA GLY A 18 -1.69 3.62 -6.92
C GLY A 18 -2.12 4.29 -5.63
N CYS A 19 -2.71 5.50 -5.68
CA CYS A 19 -3.34 6.10 -4.50
C CYS A 19 -4.53 5.24 -4.08
N SER A 20 -4.27 4.29 -3.16
CA SER A 20 -5.32 3.79 -2.28
C SER A 20 -5.98 5.01 -1.66
N ASN A 21 -7.26 5.20 -1.97
CA ASN A 21 -8.08 6.21 -1.32
C ASN A 21 -8.39 5.84 0.13
N VAL A 22 -7.80 4.76 0.65
CA VAL A 22 -8.01 4.27 2.01
C VAL A 22 -6.77 4.47 2.87
N THR A 23 -6.96 5.06 4.03
CA THR A 23 -5.91 5.35 5.01
C THR A 23 -6.32 4.89 6.42
N PHE A 24 -5.36 4.92 7.34
CA PHE A 24 -5.51 4.52 8.74
C PHE A 24 -4.90 5.59 9.66
N GLU A 25 -5.48 5.81 10.84
CA GLU A 25 -4.94 6.78 11.81
C GLU A 25 -3.67 6.27 12.50
N GLU A 26 -3.59 4.96 12.72
CA GLU A 26 -2.45 4.30 13.34
C GLU A 26 -1.81 3.28 12.39
N PRO A 27 -0.51 2.97 12.54
CA PRO A 27 0.11 1.91 11.77
C PRO A 27 -0.46 0.55 12.21
N MET A 28 -0.75 -0.32 11.25
CA MET A 28 -1.28 -1.66 11.49
C MET A 28 -0.24 -2.77 11.28
N PRO A 29 -0.44 -3.94 11.89
CA PRO A 29 -1.29 -4.17 13.07
C PRO A 29 -0.84 -3.31 14.27
N MET A 30 -1.78 -2.86 15.08
CA MET A 30 -1.54 -2.01 16.26
C MET A 30 -0.55 -2.65 17.24
N ARG A 31 0.35 -1.81 17.78
CA ARG A 31 1.29 -2.16 18.87
C ARG A 31 2.11 -3.43 18.62
N ARG A 32 2.45 -3.72 17.37
CA ARG A 32 3.34 -4.82 17.00
C ARG A 32 4.76 -4.32 16.74
N LYS A 33 5.73 -5.20 17.00
CA LYS A 33 7.15 -4.92 16.74
C LYS A 33 7.38 -4.69 15.24
N ASN A 34 8.07 -3.61 14.92
CA ASN A 34 8.55 -3.34 13.58
C ASN A 34 9.72 -4.28 13.25
N LEU A 35 9.75 -4.77 12.01
CA LEU A 35 10.94 -5.39 11.45
C LEU A 35 11.94 -4.30 11.08
N THR A 36 13.23 -4.60 11.24
CA THR A 36 14.34 -3.78 10.75
C THR A 36 14.68 -4.12 9.31
N ASP A 37 14.39 -5.36 8.89
CA ASP A 37 14.77 -5.89 7.60
C ASP A 37 13.66 -6.75 6.98
N PHE A 38 13.59 -6.76 5.65
CA PHE A 38 12.86 -7.76 4.89
C PHE A 38 13.47 -9.15 5.15
N PRO A 39 12.63 -10.17 5.36
CA PRO A 39 13.14 -11.53 5.55
C PRO A 39 13.86 -12.01 4.28
N ASN A 40 14.98 -12.73 4.40
CA ASN A 40 15.84 -13.13 3.27
C ASN A 40 15.08 -13.72 2.06
N LYS A 41 14.04 -14.52 2.30
CA LYS A 41 13.21 -15.14 1.24
C LYS A 41 12.38 -14.15 0.41
N TRP A 42 12.26 -12.90 0.86
CA TRP A 42 11.60 -11.80 0.18
C TRP A 42 12.57 -10.94 -0.62
N GLN A 43 13.86 -10.99 -0.29
CA GLN A 43 14.86 -10.19 -0.96
C GLN A 43 15.09 -10.70 -2.40
N GLY A 44 15.56 -9.79 -3.26
CA GLY A 44 15.78 -10.00 -4.68
C GLY A 44 14.81 -9.21 -5.56
N THR A 45 14.81 -9.52 -6.85
CA THR A 45 14.00 -8.85 -7.86
C THR A 45 12.74 -9.64 -8.17
N TRP A 46 11.62 -8.93 -8.28
CA TRP A 46 10.30 -9.47 -8.52
C TRP A 46 9.62 -8.65 -9.62
N SER A 47 8.82 -9.28 -10.47
CA SER A 47 8.13 -8.56 -11.54
C SER A 47 6.73 -9.11 -11.79
N ASP A 48 5.81 -8.24 -12.19
CA ASP A 48 4.51 -8.64 -12.73
C ASP A 48 4.58 -9.07 -14.20
N GLY A 49 5.76 -8.95 -14.84
CA GLY A 49 5.97 -9.28 -16.24
C GLY A 49 5.52 -8.17 -17.21
N GLU A 50 4.97 -7.08 -16.69
CA GLU A 50 4.47 -5.96 -17.48
C GLU A 50 5.29 -4.71 -17.18
N ASN A 51 4.91 -3.97 -16.14
CA ASN A 51 5.37 -2.60 -15.91
C ASN A 51 6.06 -2.42 -14.56
N LEU A 52 5.93 -3.37 -13.64
CA LEU A 52 6.54 -3.28 -12.31
C LEU A 52 7.69 -4.28 -12.20
N THR A 53 8.87 -3.79 -11.83
CA THR A 53 10.00 -4.63 -11.43
C THR A 53 10.51 -4.17 -10.08
N LEU A 54 9.99 -4.79 -9.02
CA LEU A 54 10.32 -4.47 -7.64
C LEU A 54 11.64 -5.12 -7.21
N THR A 55 12.60 -4.32 -6.75
CA THR A 55 13.79 -4.82 -6.07
C THR A 55 13.63 -4.66 -4.56
N ILE A 56 13.77 -5.76 -3.82
CA ILE A 56 13.69 -5.80 -2.35
C ILE A 56 15.08 -6.10 -1.79
N ASN A 57 15.66 -5.13 -1.09
CA ASN A 57 16.89 -5.25 -0.33
C ASN A 57 16.59 -5.58 1.14
N PRO A 58 17.59 -5.82 2.01
CA PRO A 58 17.36 -6.02 3.44
C PRO A 58 16.56 -4.87 4.07
N THR A 59 16.96 -3.62 3.86
CA THR A 59 16.36 -2.47 4.55
C THR A 59 15.56 -1.53 3.65
N SER A 60 15.46 -1.82 2.35
CA SER A 60 14.78 -0.94 1.39
C SER A 60 14.14 -1.69 0.24
N PHE A 61 13.26 -1.02 -0.50
CA PHE A 61 12.72 -1.52 -1.77
C PHE A 61 12.41 -0.37 -2.72
N TYR A 62 12.42 -0.65 -4.03
CA TYR A 62 12.12 0.32 -5.08
C TYR A 62 11.66 -0.38 -6.35
N ASP A 63 10.91 0.33 -7.20
CA ASP A 63 10.67 -0.10 -8.58
C ASP A 63 11.90 0.22 -9.43
N LEU A 64 12.40 -0.74 -10.20
CA LEU A 64 13.55 -0.59 -11.08
C LEU A 64 13.35 0.52 -12.11
N ASN A 65 12.10 0.79 -12.50
CA ASN A 65 11.76 1.88 -13.41
C ASN A 65 11.77 3.26 -12.74
N SER A 66 11.71 3.31 -11.40
CA SER A 66 11.73 4.53 -10.58
C SER A 66 12.60 4.35 -9.33
N PRO A 67 13.93 4.15 -9.47
CA PRO A 67 14.81 3.84 -8.34
C PRO A 67 14.98 5.02 -7.37
N ALA A 68 14.68 6.24 -7.82
CA ALA A 68 14.67 7.43 -6.96
C ALA A 68 13.56 7.39 -5.90
N ASP A 69 12.49 6.63 -6.14
CA ASP A 69 11.35 6.46 -5.23
C ASP A 69 11.58 5.32 -4.23
N SER A 70 12.85 5.09 -3.85
CA SER A 70 13.22 4.04 -2.93
C SER A 70 12.68 4.30 -1.53
N MET A 71 12.01 3.30 -0.97
CA MET A 71 11.46 3.33 0.38
C MET A 71 12.39 2.58 1.34
N VAL A 72 12.73 3.21 2.47
CA VAL A 72 13.61 2.66 3.51
C VAL A 72 12.82 2.32 4.77
N ILE A 73 13.04 1.13 5.31
CA ILE A 73 12.41 0.68 6.57
C ILE A 73 12.89 1.56 7.73
N GLY A 74 11.94 2.03 8.54
CA GLY A 74 12.19 2.86 9.72
C GLY A 74 12.37 4.34 9.41
N ASN A 75 12.52 4.71 8.13
CA ASN A 75 12.51 6.10 7.69
C ASN A 75 11.19 6.42 6.98
N ASP A 76 10.93 5.75 5.85
CA ASP A 76 9.79 6.04 4.98
C ASP A 76 8.59 5.11 5.27
N VAL A 77 8.88 3.88 5.72
CA VAL A 77 7.84 2.89 6.03
C VAL A 77 8.10 2.14 7.34
N LEU A 78 7.02 1.66 7.97
CA LEU A 78 7.08 0.67 9.04
C LEU A 78 6.66 -0.70 8.51
N LEU A 79 7.57 -1.67 8.64
CA LEU A 79 7.32 -3.05 8.21
C LEU A 79 6.91 -3.93 9.39
N ARG A 80 5.79 -4.65 9.28
CA ARG A 80 5.28 -5.55 10.34
C ARG A 80 4.85 -6.90 9.78
N ARG A 81 4.76 -7.92 10.64
CA ARG A 81 4.19 -9.23 10.31
C ARG A 81 2.81 -9.38 10.91
N PHE A 82 1.85 -9.84 10.11
CA PHE A 82 0.51 -10.11 10.60
C PHE A 82 -0.21 -11.17 9.79
N HIS A 83 -0.70 -12.23 10.46
CA HIS A 83 -1.55 -13.25 9.85
C HIS A 83 -1.08 -13.80 8.48
N GLY A 84 0.23 -13.99 8.32
CA GLY A 84 0.84 -14.49 7.08
C GLY A 84 1.20 -13.41 6.05
N TYR A 85 0.92 -12.14 6.33
CA TYR A 85 1.30 -10.98 5.53
C TYR A 85 2.54 -10.30 6.09
N LEU A 86 3.33 -9.71 5.19
CA LEU A 86 4.11 -8.51 5.49
C LEU A 86 3.21 -7.30 5.28
N VAL A 87 3.16 -6.43 6.28
CA VAL A 87 2.34 -5.22 6.29
C VAL A 87 3.29 -4.04 6.19
N VAL A 88 3.23 -3.32 5.08
CA VAL A 88 3.99 -2.09 4.84
C VAL A 88 3.08 -0.94 5.21
N ASN A 89 3.48 -0.14 6.20
CA ASN A 89 2.79 1.08 6.61
C ASN A 89 3.60 2.27 6.14
N GLN A 90 3.10 2.97 5.13
CA GLN A 90 3.70 4.21 4.65
C GLN A 90 2.96 5.38 5.29
N ILE A 91 3.70 6.31 5.88
CA ILE A 91 3.09 7.54 6.42
C ILE A 91 2.94 8.56 5.29
N GLY A 92 1.73 9.07 5.09
CA GLY A 92 1.47 10.18 4.19
C GLY A 92 1.72 11.52 4.86
N ASP A 93 1.75 12.60 4.07
CA ASP A 93 2.01 13.97 4.55
C ASP A 93 1.00 14.45 5.58
N ASN A 94 -0.22 13.90 5.55
CA ASN A 94 -1.30 14.19 6.50
C ASN A 94 -1.19 13.41 7.82
N GLY A 95 -0.10 12.65 8.02
CA GLY A 95 0.13 11.81 9.20
C GLY A 95 -0.67 10.51 9.23
N GLN A 96 -1.49 10.24 8.22
CA GLN A 96 -2.24 8.99 8.10
C GLN A 96 -1.39 7.93 7.39
N TYR A 97 -1.71 6.66 7.65
CA TYR A 97 -0.99 5.54 7.10
C TYR A 97 -1.71 4.94 5.90
N GLN A 98 -0.99 4.77 4.80
CA GLN A 98 -1.37 3.89 3.71
C GLN A 98 -0.80 2.50 3.96
N ILE A 99 -1.60 1.47 3.72
CA ILE A 99 -1.24 0.09 4.01
C ILE A 99 -1.23 -0.74 2.75
N VAL A 100 -0.08 -1.37 2.51
CA VAL A 100 0.09 -2.43 1.51
C VAL A 100 0.38 -3.74 2.21
N LEU A 101 -0.29 -4.79 1.77
CA LEU A 101 -0.20 -6.13 2.32
C LEU A 101 0.42 -7.05 1.29
N ALA A 102 1.52 -7.70 1.65
CA ALA A 102 2.16 -8.66 0.75
C ALA A 102 2.14 -10.06 1.37
N ARG A 103 1.84 -11.08 0.56
CA ARG A 103 1.91 -12.49 0.94
C ARG A 103 2.73 -13.27 -0.06
N ARG A 104 3.82 -13.87 0.41
CA ARG A 104 4.72 -14.68 -0.42
C ARG A 104 4.39 -16.17 -0.34
N ARG A 105 4.36 -16.85 -1.50
CA ARG A 105 4.37 -18.32 -1.63
C ARG A 105 5.43 -18.71 -2.66
N LYS A 106 6.50 -19.37 -2.21
CA LYS A 106 7.68 -19.69 -3.06
C LYS A 106 8.11 -18.46 -3.86
N ASP A 107 8.06 -18.53 -5.17
CA ASP A 107 8.54 -17.51 -6.10
C ASP A 107 7.43 -16.59 -6.60
N GLU A 108 6.35 -16.50 -5.82
CA GLU A 108 5.25 -15.58 -6.04
C GLU A 108 5.02 -14.69 -4.79
N ILE A 109 4.80 -13.39 -5.01
CA ILE A 109 4.29 -12.43 -4.03
C ILE A 109 2.94 -11.93 -4.53
N LYS A 110 1.89 -12.13 -3.74
CA LYS A 110 0.60 -11.46 -3.93
C LYS A 110 0.57 -10.19 -3.12
N VAL A 111 0.29 -9.08 -3.79
CA VAL A 111 0.16 -7.75 -3.19
C VAL A 111 -1.31 -7.37 -3.12
N TYR A 112 -1.75 -6.96 -1.95
CA TYR A 112 -3.12 -6.57 -1.64
C TYR A 112 -3.13 -5.15 -1.10
N GLN A 113 -4.24 -4.46 -1.35
CA GLN A 113 -4.50 -3.11 -0.88
C GLN A 113 -5.93 -3.01 -0.35
N PHE A 114 -6.21 -1.93 0.38
CA PHE A 114 -7.57 -1.54 0.68
C PHE A 114 -8.07 -0.66 -0.46
N ASP A 115 -9.11 -1.10 -1.16
CA ASP A 115 -9.72 -0.36 -2.26
C ASP A 115 -11.22 -0.33 -2.03
N ALA A 116 -11.84 0.83 -2.22
CA ALA A 116 -13.24 1.10 -1.90
C ALA A 116 -14.19 0.50 -2.95
N THR A 117 -14.08 -0.81 -3.15
CA THR A 117 -15.05 -1.59 -3.92
C THR A 117 -16.30 -1.81 -3.07
N THR A 118 -17.46 -1.99 -3.72
CA THR A 118 -18.74 -2.23 -3.03
C THR A 118 -18.66 -3.42 -2.07
N ASP A 119 -17.96 -4.49 -2.46
CA ASP A 119 -17.81 -5.68 -1.62
C ASP A 119 -16.92 -5.40 -0.40
N ALA A 120 -15.78 -4.74 -0.60
CA ALA A 120 -14.87 -4.39 0.49
C ALA A 120 -15.54 -3.44 1.49
N MET A 121 -16.23 -2.40 1.01
CA MET A 121 -16.98 -1.45 1.84
C MET A 121 -18.07 -2.12 2.68
N THR A 122 -18.75 -3.13 2.11
CA THR A 122 -19.74 -3.92 2.85
C THR A 122 -19.08 -4.64 4.03
N VAL A 123 -17.93 -5.26 3.80
CA VAL A 123 -17.14 -5.91 4.86
C VAL A 123 -16.65 -4.90 5.90
N TRP A 124 -16.20 -3.72 5.46
CA TRP A 124 -15.75 -2.68 6.37
C TRP A 124 -16.88 -2.20 7.27
N SER A 125 -18.08 -1.97 6.72
CA SER A 125 -19.27 -1.59 7.49
C SER A 125 -19.65 -2.64 8.53
N GLU A 126 -19.59 -3.93 8.17
CA GLU A 126 -19.87 -5.03 9.10
C GLU A 126 -18.82 -5.14 10.22
N VAL A 127 -17.54 -5.10 9.85
CA VAL A 127 -16.42 -5.37 10.80
C VAL A 127 -16.15 -4.17 11.70
N LEU A 128 -16.27 -2.96 11.17
CA LEU A 128 -15.95 -1.72 11.87
C LEU A 128 -17.18 -1.12 12.57
N SER A 129 -18.37 -1.71 12.40
CA SER A 129 -19.63 -1.16 12.96
C SER A 129 -19.83 0.33 12.64
N GLY A 130 -19.36 0.77 11.47
CA GLY A 130 -19.40 2.17 11.04
C GLY A 130 -18.20 3.05 11.47
N SER A 131 -17.15 2.51 12.09
CA SER A 131 -15.91 3.23 12.42
C SER A 131 -14.99 3.45 11.21
N PHE A 132 -15.55 3.98 10.13
CA PHE A 132 -14.78 4.53 9.02
C PHE A 132 -15.46 5.78 8.46
N GLU A 133 -14.65 6.76 8.08
CA GLU A 133 -15.14 8.07 7.64
C GLU A 133 -14.83 8.26 6.16
N ALA A 134 -15.87 8.57 5.38
CA ALA A 134 -15.72 9.06 4.01
C ALA A 134 -15.36 10.56 4.05
N ARG A 135 -14.26 10.93 3.43
CA ARG A 135 -13.79 12.30 3.27
C ARG A 135 -13.61 12.60 1.80
N SER A 136 -14.29 13.63 1.33
CA SER A 136 -14.12 14.19 -0.01
C SER A 136 -13.61 15.62 0.16
N GLU A 137 -12.41 15.91 -0.35
CA GLU A 137 -11.89 17.29 -0.38
C GLU A 137 -12.54 18.11 -1.51
N ASN A 138 -13.10 17.44 -2.52
CA ASN A 138 -13.82 18.02 -3.65
C ASN A 138 -14.87 17.02 -4.17
N PRO A 139 -16.14 17.42 -4.44
CA PRO A 139 -17.17 16.52 -4.99
C PRO A 139 -16.79 15.81 -6.30
N LEU A 140 -15.77 16.29 -7.01
CA LEU A 140 -15.24 15.68 -8.23
C LEU A 140 -14.11 14.67 -7.97
N ASP A 141 -13.55 14.65 -6.77
CA ASP A 141 -12.47 13.73 -6.38
C ASP A 141 -13.04 12.41 -5.86
N LYS A 142 -12.27 11.33 -6.02
CA LYS A 142 -12.61 10.04 -5.42
C LYS A 142 -12.71 10.21 -3.90
N GLU A 143 -13.79 9.69 -3.31
CA GLU A 143 -13.94 9.65 -1.86
C GLU A 143 -12.74 8.92 -1.22
N THR A 144 -12.14 9.55 -0.21
CA THR A 144 -11.12 8.92 0.63
C THR A 144 -11.77 8.34 1.87
N TYR A 145 -11.30 7.20 2.36
CA TYR A 145 -11.85 6.50 3.51
C TYR A 145 -10.79 6.33 4.58
N ILE A 146 -11.09 6.74 5.81
CA ILE A 146 -10.21 6.50 6.95
C ILE A 146 -10.76 5.33 7.74
N LEU A 147 -10.08 4.18 7.72
CA LEU A 147 -10.47 3.01 8.49
C LEU A 147 -9.90 3.08 9.92
N LYS A 148 -10.76 2.86 10.91
CA LYS A 148 -10.39 2.91 12.35
C LYS A 148 -10.73 1.57 13.02
N PRO A 149 -10.01 0.48 12.70
CA PRO A 149 -10.18 -0.79 13.42
C PRO A 149 -9.88 -0.57 14.91
N GLU A 150 -10.72 -1.08 15.78
CA GLU A 150 -10.60 -0.88 17.24
C GLU A 150 -9.40 -1.64 17.82
N ASP A 151 -9.08 -2.78 17.21
CA ASP A 151 -8.01 -3.67 17.65
C ASP A 151 -7.47 -4.53 16.48
N ASN A 152 -6.52 -5.41 16.82
CA ASN A 152 -5.95 -6.35 15.86
C ASN A 152 -6.94 -7.46 15.43
N LEU A 153 -8.01 -7.72 16.18
CA LEU A 153 -9.04 -8.68 15.80
C LEU A 153 -9.90 -8.11 14.66
N ALA A 154 -10.35 -6.86 14.79
CA ALA A 154 -11.05 -6.12 13.74
C ALA A 154 -10.17 -6.03 12.48
N PHE A 155 -8.91 -5.61 12.62
CA PHE A 155 -7.99 -5.57 11.48
C PHE A 155 -7.84 -6.95 10.81
N ARG A 156 -7.72 -8.02 11.60
CA ARG A 156 -7.68 -9.40 11.06
C ARG A 156 -8.96 -9.76 10.31
N GLN A 157 -10.13 -9.39 10.83
CA GLN A 157 -11.40 -9.68 10.18
C GLN A 157 -11.49 -8.98 8.81
N LEU A 158 -11.02 -7.73 8.69
CA LEU A 158 -10.91 -7.05 7.40
C LEU A 158 -10.11 -7.88 6.39
N LEU A 159 -8.95 -8.41 6.80
CA LEU A 159 -8.09 -9.19 5.91
C LEU A 159 -8.72 -10.53 5.50
N MET A 160 -9.48 -11.16 6.39
CA MET A 160 -10.01 -12.51 6.20
C MET A 160 -11.38 -12.55 5.52
N LYS A 161 -12.21 -11.52 5.69
CA LYS A 161 -13.59 -11.47 5.18
C LYS A 161 -13.72 -10.81 3.80
N GLY A 162 -12.61 -10.45 3.15
CA GLY A 162 -12.65 -9.82 1.82
C GLY A 162 -12.65 -8.30 1.84
N GLY A 163 -12.22 -7.67 2.95
CA GLY A 163 -12.03 -6.22 3.03
C GLY A 163 -10.76 -5.72 2.34
N ILE A 164 -10.06 -6.57 1.58
CA ILE A 164 -8.85 -6.24 0.84
C ILE A 164 -8.93 -6.81 -0.58
N THR A 165 -8.32 -6.11 -1.52
CA THR A 165 -8.35 -6.45 -2.96
C THR A 165 -6.95 -6.87 -3.40
N LEU A 166 -6.86 -7.94 -4.20
CA LEU A 166 -5.61 -8.31 -4.88
C LEU A 166 -5.28 -7.23 -5.91
N SER A 167 -4.16 -6.55 -5.73
CA SER A 167 -3.71 -5.45 -6.58
C SER A 167 -2.72 -5.94 -7.64
N ASN A 168 -1.74 -6.75 -7.24
CA ASN A 168 -0.72 -7.26 -8.16
C ASN A 168 -0.22 -8.65 -7.73
N THR A 169 0.32 -9.42 -8.67
CA THR A 169 1.04 -10.67 -8.42
C THR A 169 2.43 -10.57 -9.04
N LEU A 170 3.46 -10.59 -8.20
CA LEU A 170 4.85 -10.53 -8.63
C LEU A 170 5.46 -11.92 -8.61
N THR A 171 6.24 -12.24 -9.64
CA THR A 171 7.02 -13.47 -9.74
C THR A 171 8.50 -13.16 -9.58
N ARG A 172 9.27 -14.08 -8.98
CA ARG A 172 10.71 -13.89 -8.81
C ARG A 172 11.37 -13.84 -10.18
N LYS A 173 12.25 -12.86 -10.36
CA LYS A 173 13.14 -12.78 -11.51
C LYS A 173 14.46 -13.46 -11.13
N ASP A 174 14.88 -14.44 -11.93
CA ASP A 174 16.17 -15.11 -11.80
C ASP A 174 17.33 -14.17 -12.16
#